data_AF-A0A520LLP6-F1
#
_entry.id   AF-A0A520LLP6-F1
#
_cell.length_a   1.000
_cell.length_b   1.000
_cell.length_c   1.000
_cell.angle_alpha   90.00
_cell.angle_beta   90.00
_cell.angle_gamma   90.00
#
_symmetry.space_group_name_H-M   'P 1'
#
loop_
_entity.id
_entity.type
_entity.pdbx_description
1 polymer ?
#
loop_
_entity_poly.entity_id
_entity_poly.type
_entity_poly.pdbx_seq_one_letter_code
_entity_poly.pdbx_strand_id
1 'polypeptide(L)'
;MSIAENSLGLSTVADLIDWTTSYLHFKHVLEQVPLQPEEAQNYLEAFTPFRERFAKEMNKQAILEARLPKEMRDKIAADKPNLVQIRELLG
;
A
#
# COMPACT_ATOMS: atom_id res chain seq x y z
N MET A 1 -11.23 -8.32 13.42
CA MET A 1 -10.25 -7.40 14.04
C MET A 1 -10.53 -6.01 13.49
N SER A 2 -10.42 -4.99 14.33
CA SER A 2 -10.62 -3.61 13.91
C SER A 2 -9.30 -3.01 13.43
N ILE A 3 -9.32 -2.31 12.30
CA ILE A 3 -8.17 -1.55 11.81
C ILE A 3 -8.09 -0.19 12.51
N ALA A 4 -6.91 0.44 12.45
CA ALA A 4 -6.72 1.78 12.96
C ALA A 4 -7.63 2.82 12.26
N GLU A 5 -7.95 3.90 12.96
CA GLU A 5 -8.67 5.04 12.38
C GLU A 5 -7.95 5.54 11.12
N ASN A 6 -8.73 5.76 10.06
CA ASN A 6 -8.22 6.10 8.75
C ASN A 6 -9.17 7.08 8.05
N SER A 7 -8.66 7.72 6.99
CA SER A 7 -9.39 8.74 6.22
C SER A 7 -10.65 8.22 5.52
N LEU A 8 -10.82 6.89 5.40
CA LEU A 8 -11.99 6.27 4.78
C LEU A 8 -13.11 6.00 5.80
N GLY A 9 -12.85 6.15 7.10
CA GLY A 9 -13.83 5.86 8.16
C GLY A 9 -14.20 4.37 8.27
N LEU A 10 -13.40 3.48 7.68
CA LEU A 10 -13.65 2.04 7.67
C LEU A 10 -12.99 1.40 8.89
N SER A 11 -13.67 0.42 9.48
CA SER A 11 -13.29 -0.11 10.79
C SER A 11 -12.69 -1.51 10.72
N THR A 12 -12.81 -2.22 9.59
CA THR A 12 -12.26 -3.58 9.43
C THR A 12 -11.64 -3.80 8.06
N VAL A 13 -10.79 -4.83 7.95
CA VAL A 13 -10.23 -5.27 6.66
C VAL A 13 -11.33 -5.75 5.70
N ALA A 14 -12.40 -6.38 6.22
CA ALA A 14 -13.54 -6.79 5.40
C ALA A 14 -14.23 -5.57 4.77
N ASP A 15 -14.45 -4.50 5.53
CA ASP A 15 -15.03 -3.26 5.00
C ASP A 15 -14.15 -2.64 3.90
N LEU A 16 -12.82 -2.71 4.05
CA LEU A 16 -11.89 -2.25 3.01
C LEU A 16 -12.02 -3.09 1.73
N ILE A 17 -12.13 -4.41 1.87
CA ILE A 17 -12.31 -5.31 0.74
C ILE A 17 -13.63 -4.99 0.02
N ASP A 18 -14.74 -4.88 0.75
CA ASP A 18 -16.05 -4.54 0.19
C ASP A 18 -16.07 -3.15 -0.47
N TRP A 19 -15.37 -2.17 0.10
CA TRP A 19 -15.22 -0.83 -0.48
C TRP A 19 -14.37 -0.80 -1.76
N THR A 20 -13.47 -1.78 -1.92
CA THR A 20 -12.50 -1.81 -3.02
C THR A 20 -13.11 -2.43 -4.28
N THR A 21 -13.65 -1.58 -5.14
CA THR A 21 -14.25 -1.98 -6.41
C THR A 21 -13.33 -1.79 -7.62
N SER A 22 -12.22 -1.09 -7.43
CA SER A 22 -11.30 -0.74 -8.51
C SER A 22 -9.84 -0.74 -8.07
N TYR A 23 -8.94 -0.80 -9.05
CA TYR A 23 -7.51 -0.67 -8.80
C TYR A 23 -7.13 0.68 -8.16
N LEU A 24 -7.89 1.74 -8.43
CA LEU A 24 -7.67 3.04 -7.80
C LEU A 24 -7.99 2.98 -6.30
N HIS A 25 -9.11 2.36 -5.92
CA HIS A 25 -9.46 2.14 -4.52
C HIS A 25 -8.40 1.32 -3.81
N PHE A 26 -7.92 0.26 -4.48
CA PHE A 26 -6.85 -0.59 -3.97
C PHE A 26 -5.59 0.19 -3.62
N LYS A 27 -5.08 1.01 -4.55
CA LYS A 27 -3.92 1.87 -4.28
C LYS A 27 -4.20 2.88 -3.17
N HIS A 28 -5.38 3.47 -3.19
CA HIS A 28 -5.76 4.49 -2.21
C HIS A 28 -5.77 3.93 -0.78
N VAL A 29 -6.29 2.72 -0.57
CA VAL A 29 -6.23 2.03 0.72
C VAL A 29 -4.79 1.84 1.17
N LEU A 30 -3.92 1.31 0.30
CA LEU A 30 -2.51 1.08 0.63
C LEU A 30 -1.72 2.35 0.91
N GLU A 31 -2.10 3.48 0.31
CA GLU A 31 -1.45 4.77 0.53
C GLU A 31 -1.95 5.46 1.81
N GLN A 32 -3.24 5.37 2.11
CA GLN A 32 -3.89 6.21 3.12
C GLN A 32 -4.21 5.49 4.43
N VAL A 33 -4.35 4.17 4.41
CA VAL A 33 -4.72 3.39 5.58
C VAL A 33 -3.46 2.82 6.23
N PRO A 34 -3.18 3.11 7.51
CA PRO A 34 -2.03 2.58 8.23
C PRO A 34 -2.29 1.13 8.68
N LEU A 35 -2.35 0.23 7.70
CA LEU A 35 -2.57 -1.20 7.92
C LEU A 35 -1.36 -1.82 8.63
N GLN A 36 -1.62 -2.65 9.63
CA GLN A 36 -0.61 -3.53 10.19
C GLN A 36 -0.16 -4.58 9.15
N PRO A 37 1.03 -5.17 9.27
CA PRO A 37 1.55 -6.13 8.29
C PRO A 37 0.59 -7.28 7.97
N GLU A 38 -0.07 -7.84 8.99
CA GLU A 38 -1.05 -8.93 8.82
C GLU A 38 -2.32 -8.45 8.08
N GLU A 39 -2.81 -7.25 8.39
CA GLU A 39 -3.99 -6.64 7.75
C GLU A 39 -3.71 -6.31 6.29
N ALA A 40 -2.53 -5.73 6.03
CA ALA A 40 -2.03 -5.44 4.70
C ALA A 40 -1.90 -6.72 3.88
N GLN A 41 -1.33 -7.79 4.45
CA GLN A 41 -1.20 -9.07 3.77
C GLN A 41 -2.57 -9.64 3.41
N ASN A 42 -3.51 -9.70 4.35
CA ASN A 42 -4.89 -10.15 4.11
C ASN A 42 -5.56 -9.34 2.99
N TYR A 43 -5.39 -8.01 3.00
CA TYR A 43 -5.95 -7.13 1.97
C TYR A 43 -5.29 -7.35 0.59
N LEU A 44 -3.97 -7.50 0.54
CA LEU A 44 -3.22 -7.78 -0.70
C LEU A 44 -3.60 -9.14 -1.31
N GLU A 45 -3.81 -10.16 -0.48
CA GLU A 45 -4.21 -11.50 -0.91
C GLU A 45 -5.65 -11.55 -1.43
N ALA A 46 -6.54 -10.70 -0.92
CA ALA A 46 -7.89 -10.57 -1.45
C ALA A 46 -7.93 -10.05 -2.91
N PHE A 47 -6.88 -9.35 -3.36
CA PHE A 47 -6.82 -8.73 -4.68
C PHE A 47 -5.55 -9.11 -5.45
N THR A 48 -5.27 -10.42 -5.61
CA THR A 48 -4.08 -10.93 -6.32
C THR A 48 -3.75 -10.22 -7.64
N PRO A 49 -4.69 -10.00 -8.58
CA PRO A 49 -4.39 -9.31 -9.84
C PRO A 49 -3.92 -7.86 -9.64
N PHE A 50 -4.47 -7.17 -8.63
CA PHE A 50 -4.08 -5.80 -8.28
C PHE A 50 -2.75 -5.79 -7.56
N ARG A 51 -2.50 -6.73 -6.65
CA ARG A 51 -1.21 -6.94 -5.99
C ARG A 51 -0.10 -7.12 -7.01
N GLU A 52 -0.26 -8.02 -7.99
CA GLU A 52 0.77 -8.27 -9.02
C GLU A 52 1.06 -7.03 -9.87
N ARG A 53 0.00 -6.32 -10.26
CA ARG A 53 0.13 -5.05 -10.99
C ARG A 53 0.88 -4.00 -10.14
N PHE A 54 0.51 -3.88 -8.88
CA PHE A 54 1.08 -2.92 -7.96
C PHE A 54 2.54 -3.23 -7.64
N ALA A 55 2.91 -4.50 -7.46
CA ALA A 55 4.29 -4.94 -7.31
C ALA A 55 5.16 -4.53 -8.52
N LYS A 56 4.64 -4.71 -9.75
CA LYS A 56 5.33 -4.27 -10.97
C LYS A 56 5.50 -2.74 -11.01
N GLU A 57 4.51 -1.98 -10.58
CA GLU A 57 4.59 -0.51 -10.49
C GLU A 57 5.62 -0.07 -9.44
N MET A 58 5.60 -0.67 -8.25
CA MET A 58 6.56 -0.38 -7.19
C MET A 58 7.99 -0.72 -7.58
N ASN A 59 8.22 -1.84 -8.28
CA ASN A 59 9.55 -2.19 -8.77
C ASN A 59 10.04 -1.17 -9.82
N LYS A 60 9.18 -0.77 -10.76
CA LYS A 60 9.53 0.32 -11.71
C LYS A 60 9.88 1.61 -10.97
N GLN A 61 9.12 1.96 -9.95
CA GLN A 61 9.38 3.14 -9.14
C GLN A 61 10.71 3.02 -8.39
N ALA A 62 11.01 1.87 -7.79
CA ALA A 62 12.27 1.60 -7.11
C ALA A 62 13.49 1.75 -8.04
N ILE A 63 13.40 1.28 -9.29
CA ILE A 63 14.45 1.45 -10.30
C ILE A 63 14.67 2.93 -10.64
N LEU A 64 13.60 3.72 -10.72
CA LEU A 64 13.69 5.17 -10.96
C LEU A 64 14.25 5.90 -9.74
N GLU A 65 13.77 5.56 -8.54
CA GLU A 65 14.23 6.13 -7.27
C GLU A 65 15.70 5.82 -7.00
N ALA A 66 16.21 4.65 -7.41
CA ALA A 66 17.62 4.30 -7.30
C ALA A 66 18.55 5.25 -8.07
N ARG A 67 18.01 5.98 -9.07
CA ARG A 67 18.75 7.01 -9.81
C ARG A 67 18.70 8.38 -9.14
N LEU A 68 17.86 8.54 -8.11
CA LEU A 68 17.73 9.79 -7.37
C LEU A 68 18.80 9.88 -6.27
N PRO A 69 19.23 11.10 -5.92
CA PRO A 69 20.06 11.35 -4.74
C PRO A 69 19.40 10.79 -3.48
N LYS A 70 20.24 10.32 -2.53
CA LYS A 70 19.77 9.73 -1.27
C LYS A 70 18.75 10.63 -0.53
N GLU A 71 19.02 11.93 -0.47
CA GLU A 71 18.14 12.91 0.19
C GLU A 71 16.73 12.98 -0.43
N MET A 72 16.59 12.77 -1.75
CA MET A 72 15.29 12.72 -2.42
C MET A 72 14.56 11.40 -2.11
N ARG A 73 15.28 10.27 -2.03
CA ARG A 73 14.71 8.99 -1.63
C ARG A 73 14.19 9.01 -0.19
N ASP A 74 14.96 9.61 0.72
CA ASP A 74 14.56 9.74 2.12
C ASP A 74 13.30 10.62 2.26
N LYS A 75 13.16 11.68 1.46
CA LYS A 75 11.93 12.51 1.40
C LYS A 75 10.73 11.72 0.90
N ILE A 76 10.89 10.88 -0.12
CA ILE A 76 9.80 10.03 -0.65
C ILE A 76 9.36 9.00 0.40
N ALA A 77 10.32 8.37 1.10
CA ALA A 77 10.01 7.43 2.17
C ALA A 77 9.27 8.09 3.35
N ALA A 78 9.64 9.34 3.69
CA ALA A 78 8.98 10.11 4.74
C ALA A 78 7.56 10.56 4.35
N ASP A 79 7.31 10.86 3.08
CA ASP A 79 5.99 11.28 2.57
C ASP A 79 4.98 10.13 2.56
N LYS A 80 5.44 8.90 2.34
CA LYS A 80 4.57 7.72 2.18
C LYS A 80 5.02 6.53 3.03
N PRO A 81 4.94 6.63 4.37
CA PRO A 81 5.40 5.58 5.28
C PRO A 81 4.66 4.25 5.08
N ASN A 82 3.36 4.30 4.78
CA ASN A 82 2.55 3.11 4.50
C ASN A 82 3.11 2.32 3.30
N LEU A 83 3.48 3.03 2.23
CA LEU A 83 4.03 2.38 1.03
C LEU A 83 5.39 1.73 1.26
N VAL A 84 6.19 2.24 2.19
CA VAL A 84 7.47 1.62 2.56
C VAL A 84 7.21 0.23 3.14
N GLN A 85 6.30 0.13 4.11
CA GLN A 85 5.92 -1.16 4.71
C GLN A 85 5.30 -2.11 3.69
N ILE A 86 4.39 -1.60 2.84
CA ILE A 86 3.76 -2.43 1.79
C ILE A 86 4.80 -2.96 0.80
N ARG A 87 5.84 -2.19 0.46
CA ARG A 87 6.92 -2.67 -0.42
C ARG A 87 7.66 -3.87 0.16
N GLU A 88 7.88 -3.90 1.47
CA GLU A 88 8.51 -5.06 2.14
C GLU A 88 7.65 -6.33 2.03
N LEU A 89 6.33 -6.19 1.98
CA LEU A 89 5.38 -7.31 1.82
C LEU A 89 5.25 -7.79 0.37
N LEU A 90 5.65 -6.98 -0.61
CA LEU A 90 5.47 -7.30 -2.03
C LEU A 90 6.59 -8.14 -2.63
N GLY A 91 7.77 -8.17 -2.01
CA GLY A 91 8.91 -9.00 -2.43
C GLY A 91 9.59 -8.53 -3.71
#